data_AF-A0A933VBW3-F1
#
_entry.id   AF-A0A933VBW3-F1
#
_cell.length_a   1.000
_cell.length_b   1.000
_cell.length_c   1.000
_cell.angle_alpha   90.00
_cell.angle_beta   90.00
_cell.angle_gamma   90.00
#
_symmetry.space_group_name_H-M   'P 1'
#
loop_
_entity.id
_entity.type
_entity.pdbx_description
1 polymer ?
#
loop_
_entity_poly.entity_id
_entity_poly.type
_entity_poly.pdbx_seq_one_letter_code
_entity_poly.pdbx_strand_id
1 'polypeptide(L)' 'MPRKANQARLENLQQAIAQHPGKRAGFFSRLFNWSREEVSRKLVTLNDRSILVSEDKHGGLWPFDKNSA' A
#
# COMPACT_ATOMS: atom_id res chain seq x y z
N MET A 1 -17.42 -0.79 15.54
CA MET A 1 -16.90 -1.84 14.62
C MET A 1 -15.72 -1.31 13.79
N PRO A 2 -14.49 -1.27 14.35
CA PRO A 2 -13.35 -0.59 13.72
C PRO A 2 -12.62 -1.42 12.66
N ARG A 3 -12.82 -2.75 12.64
CA ARG A 3 -12.04 -3.67 11.79
C ARG A 3 -12.36 -3.56 10.30
N LYS A 4 -13.65 -3.38 9.93
CA LYS A 4 -14.09 -3.36 8.52
C LYS A 4 -13.60 -2.12 7.76
N ALA A 5 -13.69 -0.93 8.36
CA ALA A 5 -13.24 0.31 7.72
C ALA A 5 -11.73 0.31 7.46
N ASN A 6 -10.95 -0.28 8.35
CA ASN A 6 -9.50 -0.35 8.18
C ASN A 6 -9.09 -1.33 7.07
N GLN A 7 -9.85 -2.42 6.90
CA GLN A 7 -9.66 -3.40 5.83
C GLN A 7 -9.96 -2.79 4.46
N ALA A 8 -11.10 -2.11 4.28
CA ALA A 8 -11.43 -1.45 3.01
C ALA A 8 -10.35 -0.42 2.60
N ARG A 9 -9.79 0.32 3.57
CA ARG A 9 -8.67 1.23 3.30
C ARG A 9 -7.41 0.49 2.85
N LEU A 10 -7.10 -0.68 3.42
CA LEU A 10 -5.94 -1.48 3.00
C LEU A 10 -6.08 -1.99 1.56
N GLU A 11 -7.27 -2.49 1.22
CA GLU A 11 -7.59 -2.96 -0.13
C GLU A 11 -7.49 -1.82 -1.16
N ASN A 12 -8.03 -0.65 -0.84
CA ASN A 12 -7.90 0.53 -1.69
C ASN A 12 -6.42 0.94 -1.92
N LEU A 13 -5.59 0.90 -0.86
CA LEU A 13 -4.16 1.20 -0.99
C LEU A 13 -3.46 0.18 -1.90
N GLN A 14 -3.75 -1.11 -1.73
CA GLN A 14 -3.19 -2.18 -2.56
C GLN A 14 -3.58 -1.98 -4.03
N GLN A 15 -4.86 -1.72 -4.32
CA GLN A 15 -5.33 -1.48 -5.68
C GLN A 15 -4.67 -0.23 -6.30
N ALA A 16 -4.50 0.85 -5.55
CA ALA A 16 -3.83 2.04 -6.05
C ALA A 16 -2.34 1.80 -6.33
N ILE A 17 -1.65 0.99 -5.51
CA ILE A 17 -0.26 0.60 -5.78
C ILE A 17 -0.17 -0.23 -7.06
N ALA A 18 -1.15 -1.12 -7.30
CA ALA A 18 -1.23 -1.89 -8.55
C ALA A 18 -1.49 -1.01 -9.78
N GLN A 19 -2.33 0.03 -9.65
CA GLN A 19 -2.61 0.98 -10.74
C GLN A 19 -1.48 2.00 -10.96
N HIS A 20 -0.68 2.27 -9.92
CA HIS A 20 0.40 3.27 -9.95
C HIS A 20 1.72 2.70 -9.42
N PRO A 21 2.30 1.69 -10.10
CA PRO A 21 3.57 1.11 -9.69
C PRO A 21 4.71 2.13 -9.76
N GLY A 22 5.68 2.00 -8.87
CA GLY A 22 6.86 2.86 -8.78
C GLY A 22 6.60 4.23 -8.14
N LYS A 23 5.37 4.54 -7.71
CA LYS A 23 5.07 5.78 -6.98
C LYS A 23 5.48 5.67 -5.51
N ARG A 24 5.89 6.79 -4.91
CA ARG A 24 6.33 6.86 -3.51
C ARG A 24 5.16 6.92 -2.54
N ALA A 25 5.39 6.57 -1.27
CA ALA A 25 4.39 6.75 -0.20
C ALA A 25 3.78 8.17 -0.13
N GLY A 26 4.54 9.21 -0.47
CA GLY A 26 4.06 10.59 -0.53
C GLY A 26 3.00 10.84 -1.62
N PHE A 27 3.03 10.08 -2.73
CA PHE A 27 1.99 10.13 -3.75
C PHE A 27 0.66 9.56 -3.21
N PHE A 28 0.71 8.39 -2.57
CA PHE A 28 -0.47 7.75 -1.99
C PHE A 28 -1.03 8.53 -0.79
N SER A 29 -0.16 9.17 0.01
CA SER A 29 -0.57 10.10 1.07
C SER A 29 -1.45 11.23 0.51
N ARG A 30 -1.08 11.82 -0.63
CA ARG A 30 -1.90 12.85 -1.30
C ARG A 30 -3.15 12.27 -1.93
N LEU A 31 -3.05 11.11 -2.58
CA LEU A 31 -4.17 10.45 -3.26
C LEU A 31 -5.30 10.09 -2.29
N PHE A 32 -4.96 9.60 -1.11
CA PHE A 32 -5.94 9.18 -0.10
C PHE A 32 -6.20 10.22 0.99
N ASN A 33 -5.52 11.37 0.92
CA ASN A 33 -5.51 12.39 1.97
C ASN A 33 -5.17 11.80 3.36
N TRP A 34 -4.20 10.90 3.39
CA TRP A 34 -3.69 10.25 4.61
C TRP A 34 -2.35 10.84 5.03
N SER A 35 -2.08 10.86 6.32
CA SER A 35 -0.74 11.18 6.82
C SER A 35 0.29 10.16 6.35
N ARG A 36 1.54 10.60 6.16
CA ARG A 36 2.64 9.72 5.76
C ARG A 36 2.81 8.54 6.72
N GLU A 37 2.61 8.77 8.02
CA GLU A 37 2.60 7.73 9.05
C GLU A 37 1.46 6.70 8.86
N GLU A 38 0.26 7.16 8.49
CA GLU A 38 -0.87 6.24 8.24
C GLU A 38 -0.58 5.35 7.04
N VAL A 39 -0.01 5.91 5.96
CA VAL A 39 0.43 5.13 4.79
C VAL A 39 1.49 4.11 5.20
N SER A 40 2.53 4.51 5.93
CA SER A 40 3.59 3.58 6.38
C SER A 40 3.05 2.46 7.27
N ARG A 41 2.17 2.76 8.25
CA ARG A 41 1.54 1.72 9.09
C ARG A 41 0.71 0.74 8.26
N LYS A 42 0.01 1.23 7.25
CA LYS A 42 -0.77 0.39 6.32
C LYS A 42 0.13 -0.47 5.44
N LEU A 43 1.24 0.05 4.94
CA LEU A 43 2.22 -0.73 4.17
C LEU A 43 2.81 -1.88 5.01
N VAL A 44 3.17 -1.61 6.27
CA VAL A 44 3.60 -2.65 7.21
C VAL A 44 2.51 -3.71 7.39
N THR A 45 1.24 -3.28 7.53
CA THR A 45 0.10 -4.19 7.67
C THR A 45 -0.14 -5.04 6.41
N LEU A 46 0.05 -4.48 5.21
CA LEU A 46 -0.05 -5.23 3.96
C LEU A 46 1.04 -6.32 3.91
N ASN A 47 2.28 -5.95 4.26
CA ASN A 47 3.41 -6.87 4.28
C ASN A 47 3.20 -8.02 5.28
N ASP A 48 2.72 -7.72 6.49
CA ASP A 48 2.37 -8.72 7.51
C ASP A 48 1.30 -9.72 7.03
N ARG A 49 0.35 -9.25 6.20
CA ARG A 49 -0.69 -10.07 5.58
C ARG A 49 -0.23 -10.86 4.36
N SER A 50 1.08 -10.94 4.09
CA SER A 50 1.64 -11.51 2.85
C SER A 50 1.15 -10.83 1.57
N ILE A 51 0.56 -9.63 1.67
CA ILE A 51 0.30 -8.74 0.53
C ILE A 51 1.59 -7.95 0.35
N LEU A 52 2.51 -8.56 -0.38
CA LEU A 52 3.85 -8.03 -0.56
C LEU A 52 3.76 -6.73 -1.37
N VAL A 53 4.40 -5.68 -0.85
CA VAL A 53 4.63 -4.43 -1.57
C VAL A 53 6.14 -4.27 -1.56
N SER A 54 6.76 -4.27 -2.75
CA SER A 54 8.20 -4.10 -2.85
C SER A 54 8.52 -2.61 -2.86
N GLU A 55 9.39 -2.15 -1.96
CA GLU A 55 9.93 -0.80 -2.00
C GLU A 55 11.28 -0.82 -2.74
N ASP A 56 11.38 -0.09 -3.84
CA ASP A 56 12.63 0.10 -4.58
C ASP A 56 13.60 1.01 -3.80
N LYS A 57 14.90 0.97 -4.13
CA LYS A 57 15.96 1.81 -3.54
C LYS A 57 15.65 3.33 -3.52
N HIS A 58 14.73 3.79 -4.37
CA HIS A 58 14.26 5.19 -4.40
C HIS A 58 12.96 5.45 -3.61
N GLY A 59 12.48 4.50 -2.82
CA GLY A 59 11.22 4.56 -2.05
C GLY A 59 9.96 4.40 -2.90
N GLY A 60 10.09 3.81 -4.10
CA GLY A 60 8.98 3.56 -5.01
C GLY A 60 8.28 2.25 -4.67
N LEU A 61 6.96 2.27 -4.54
CA LEU A 61 6.16 1.10 -4.16
C LEU A 61 5.70 0.35 -5.40
N TRP A 62 5.93 -0.95 -5.41
CA TRP A 62 5.54 -1.86 -6.48
C TRP A 62 4.57 -2.92 -5.97
N PRO A 63 3.53 -3.25 -6.75
CA PRO A 63 2.70 -4.39 -6.46
C PRO A 63 3.57 -5.65 -6.57
N PHE A 64 3.62 -6.45 -5.51
CA PHE A 64 4.24 -7.76 -5.64
C PHE A 64 3.20 -8.70 -6.24
N ASP A 65 3.42 -9.07 -7.49
CA ASP A 65 2.56 -10.04 -8.16
C ASP A 65 2.89 -11.43 -7.62
N LYS A 66 1.97 -11.99 -6.82
CA LYS A 66 2.06 -13.38 -6.34
C LYS A 66 1.38 -14.35 -7.31
N ASN A 67 1.13 -13.95 -8.56
CA ASN A 67 0.50 -14.76 -9.59
C ASN A 67 1.43 -14.98 -10.79
N SER A 68 2.64 -15.47 -10.51
CA SER A 68 3.36 -16.36 -11.41
C SER A 68 3.48 -17.72 -10.73
N ALA A 69 2.40 -18.50 -10.80
CA ALA A 69 2.37 -19.94 -10.56
C ALA A 69 1.53 -20.57 -11.66
#